data_AF-A0A3P6QCI0-F1
#
_entry.id   AF-A0A3P6QCI0-F1
#
_cell.length_a   1.000
_cell.length_b   1.000
_cell.length_c   1.000
_cell.angle_alpha   90.00
_cell.angle_beta   90.00
_cell.angle_gamma   90.00
#
_symmetry.space_group_name_H-M   'P 1'
#
loop_
_entity.id
_entity.type
_entity.pdbx_description
1 polymer ?
#
loop_
_entity_poly.entity_id
_entity_poly.type
_entity_poly.pdbx_seq_one_letter_code
_entity_poly.pdbx_strand_id
1 'polypeptide(L)'
;MISKFKAVVRWSTEECARRGLEPTTENRRAVLGRAVQLIRFPLMTVEEFAQSAAQSGLLTDREVVNLFLYFTVNPKPSIGFNDNPRCSVAGKELVVSRFQRIDGRWGYSGTPDRIKFTVDRKIYVVGFGLYGAIHGPHEYQCTIQIIHCGTGKVLAQNDTSFVCDGSSSTCRVSFREPVEITPGVTYIASACLKGMDSHYGTKGLRRIVHQSASGGVVTFQFTYAAGNNNGTSVEDGQIPEIIFYTNNS
;
A
#
# COMPACT_ATOMS: atom_id res chain seq x y z
N MET A 1 -1.27 -2.42 -20.08
CA MET A 1 0.04 -2.61 -19.36
C MET A 1 1.28 -2.60 -20.25
N ILE A 2 1.08 -2.47 -21.55
CA ILE A 2 2.09 -2.57 -22.61
C ILE A 2 3.32 -1.68 -22.39
N SER A 3 3.14 -0.43 -21.93
CA SER A 3 4.25 0.52 -21.75
C SER A 3 5.27 0.07 -20.69
N LYS A 4 4.81 -0.57 -19.61
CA LYS A 4 5.66 -1.09 -18.53
C LYS A 4 6.42 -2.33 -18.98
N PHE A 5 5.77 -3.24 -19.72
CA PHE A 5 6.45 -4.42 -20.25
C PHE A 5 7.50 -4.07 -21.30
N LYS A 6 7.19 -3.14 -22.22
CA LYS A 6 8.18 -2.62 -23.17
C LYS A 6 9.39 -1.98 -22.49
N ALA A 7 9.18 -1.30 -21.35
CA ALA A 7 10.29 -0.76 -20.56
C ALA A 7 11.18 -1.86 -19.96
N VAL A 8 10.59 -2.97 -19.48
CA VAL A 8 11.35 -4.14 -19.00
C VAL A 8 12.17 -4.76 -20.13
N VAL A 9 11.58 -4.95 -21.31
CA VAL A 9 12.29 -5.51 -22.46
C VAL A 9 13.47 -4.61 -22.84
N ARG A 10 13.25 -3.29 -22.97
CA ARG A 10 14.33 -2.34 -23.26
C ARG A 10 15.42 -2.38 -22.18
N TRP A 11 15.03 -2.33 -20.92
CA TRP A 11 15.99 -2.41 -19.81
C TRP A 11 16.82 -3.69 -19.85
N SER A 12 16.21 -4.84 -20.15
CA SER A 12 16.95 -6.11 -20.26
C SER A 12 17.96 -6.12 -21.41
N THR A 13 17.64 -5.48 -22.54
CA THR A 13 18.56 -5.32 -23.67
C THR A 13 19.74 -4.44 -23.29
N GLU A 14 19.49 -3.29 -22.67
CA GLU A 14 20.55 -2.36 -22.21
C GLU A 14 21.42 -2.99 -21.11
N GLU A 15 20.82 -3.78 -20.22
CA GLU A 15 21.53 -4.46 -19.14
C GLU A 15 22.44 -5.58 -19.69
N CYS A 16 22.04 -6.28 -20.76
CA CYS A 16 22.92 -7.20 -21.47
C CYS A 16 24.14 -6.44 -22.03
N ALA A 17 23.91 -5.33 -22.73
CA ALA A 17 24.98 -4.51 -23.29
C ALA A 17 25.95 -4.00 -22.20
N ARG A 18 25.42 -3.53 -21.06
CA ARG A 18 26.22 -3.09 -19.91
C ARG A 18 27.12 -4.19 -19.33
N ARG A 19 26.71 -5.45 -19.46
CA ARG A 19 27.48 -6.63 -19.00
C ARG A 19 28.34 -7.24 -20.10
N GLY A 20 28.41 -6.64 -21.29
CA GLY A 20 29.14 -7.19 -22.43
C GLY A 20 28.54 -8.49 -22.97
N LEU A 21 27.23 -8.69 -22.76
CA LEU A 21 26.49 -9.86 -23.26
C LEU A 21 25.68 -9.46 -24.49
N GLU A 22 25.63 -10.36 -25.48
CA GLU A 22 24.69 -10.23 -26.60
C GLU A 22 23.24 -10.30 -26.07
N PRO A 23 22.31 -9.46 -26.57
CA PRO A 23 20.94 -9.38 -26.06
C PRO A 23 20.04 -10.52 -26.56
N THR A 24 20.50 -11.77 -26.42
CA THR A 24 19.71 -12.97 -26.70
C THR A 24 18.54 -13.11 -25.73
N THR A 25 17.57 -13.97 -26.07
CA THR A 25 16.42 -14.29 -25.20
C THR A 25 16.86 -14.84 -23.85
N GLU A 26 17.86 -15.72 -23.85
CA GLU A 26 18.41 -16.37 -22.66
C GLU A 26 19.11 -15.33 -21.77
N ASN A 27 19.94 -14.48 -22.37
CA ASN A 27 20.68 -13.46 -21.63
C ASN A 27 19.73 -12.41 -21.04
N ARG A 28 18.74 -11.95 -21.81
CA ARG A 28 17.73 -10.99 -21.32
C ARG A 28 16.93 -11.57 -20.15
N ARG A 29 16.55 -12.86 -20.21
CA ARG A 29 15.90 -13.55 -19.09
C ARG A 29 16.84 -13.71 -17.90
N ALA A 30 18.11 -14.03 -18.14
CA ALA A 30 19.12 -14.20 -17.08
C ALA A 30 19.40 -12.90 -16.32
N VAL A 31 19.53 -11.76 -17.01
CA VAL A 31 19.74 -10.45 -16.35
C VAL A 31 18.52 -9.97 -15.56
N LEU A 32 17.31 -10.34 -15.99
CA LEU A 32 16.08 -10.07 -15.24
C LEU A 32 15.92 -11.02 -14.03
N GLY A 33 16.35 -12.27 -14.16
CA GLY A 33 16.30 -13.28 -13.10
C GLY A 33 14.91 -13.42 -12.47
N ARG A 34 14.84 -13.34 -11.14
CA ARG A 34 13.57 -13.45 -10.39
C ARG A 34 12.60 -12.28 -10.66
N ALA A 35 13.05 -11.16 -11.22
CA ALA A 35 12.18 -10.03 -11.50
C ALA A 35 11.12 -10.36 -12.56
N VAL A 36 11.38 -11.34 -13.44
CA VAL A 36 10.40 -11.82 -14.44
C VAL A 36 9.11 -12.31 -13.76
N GLN A 37 9.22 -12.97 -12.61
CA GLN A 37 8.07 -13.50 -11.85
C GLN A 37 7.25 -12.40 -11.17
N LEU A 38 7.83 -11.20 -10.98
CA LEU A 38 7.13 -10.04 -10.43
C LEU A 38 6.25 -9.33 -11.48
N ILE A 39 6.44 -9.64 -12.76
CA ILE A 39 5.63 -9.12 -13.86
C ILE A 39 4.27 -9.83 -13.82
N ARG A 40 3.21 -9.03 -13.70
CA ARG A 40 1.84 -9.52 -13.60
C ARG A 40 1.23 -9.72 -14.99
N PHE A 41 1.78 -10.67 -15.75
CA PHE A 41 1.21 -11.07 -17.06
C PHE A 41 -0.29 -11.38 -17.02
N PRO A 42 -0.84 -12.03 -15.97
CA PRO A 42 -2.27 -12.38 -15.92
C PRO A 42 -3.22 -11.19 -15.89
N LEU A 43 -2.70 -9.99 -15.61
CA LEU A 43 -3.47 -8.76 -15.62
C LEU A 43 -3.49 -8.08 -17.00
N MET A 44 -2.75 -8.58 -18.00
CA MET A 44 -2.80 -8.09 -19.37
C MET A 44 -4.07 -8.61 -20.04
N THR A 45 -4.59 -7.88 -21.04
CA THR A 45 -5.60 -8.49 -21.91
C THR A 45 -4.94 -9.55 -22.78
N VAL A 46 -5.74 -10.48 -23.34
CA VAL A 46 -5.23 -11.54 -24.20
C VAL A 46 -4.51 -10.95 -25.41
N GLU A 47 -5.05 -9.87 -25.97
CA GLU A 47 -4.49 -9.14 -27.10
C GLU A 47 -3.17 -8.46 -26.72
N GLU A 48 -3.14 -7.75 -25.58
CA GLU A 48 -1.90 -7.13 -25.08
C GLU A 48 -0.80 -8.18 -24.87
N PHE A 49 -1.16 -9.33 -24.30
CA PHE A 49 -0.24 -10.43 -24.04
C PHE A 49 0.27 -11.04 -25.35
N ALA A 50 -0.63 -11.37 -26.28
CA ALA A 50 -0.31 -12.01 -27.56
C ALA A 50 0.58 -11.13 -28.45
N GLN A 51 0.35 -9.80 -28.46
CA GLN A 51 1.13 -8.85 -29.25
C GLN A 51 2.47 -8.45 -28.63
N SER A 52 2.72 -8.79 -27.36
CA SER A 52 3.94 -8.34 -26.67
C SER A 52 4.64 -9.45 -25.90
N ALA A 53 4.16 -9.82 -24.71
CA ALA A 53 4.83 -10.76 -23.83
C ALA A 53 5.05 -12.14 -24.47
N ALA A 54 4.04 -12.66 -25.19
CA ALA A 54 4.13 -13.96 -25.87
C ALA A 54 5.21 -13.99 -26.96
N GLN A 55 5.47 -12.86 -27.64
CA GLN A 55 6.44 -12.77 -28.75
C GLN A 55 7.82 -12.26 -28.29
N SER A 56 7.97 -11.88 -27.02
CA SER A 56 9.19 -11.24 -26.52
C SER A 56 10.39 -12.18 -26.37
N GLY A 57 10.13 -13.50 -26.29
CA GLY A 57 11.11 -14.53 -25.93
C GLY A 57 11.56 -14.48 -24.47
N LEU A 58 10.95 -13.61 -23.64
CA LEU A 58 11.23 -13.57 -22.19
C LEU A 58 10.53 -14.69 -21.42
N LEU A 59 9.44 -15.23 -21.96
CA LEU A 59 8.68 -16.35 -21.38
C LEU A 59 9.05 -17.64 -22.11
N THR A 60 9.11 -18.74 -21.38
CA THR A 60 9.23 -20.08 -21.97
C THR A 60 7.92 -20.47 -22.66
N ASP A 61 7.98 -21.35 -23.66
CA ASP A 61 6.79 -21.84 -24.37
C ASP A 61 5.74 -22.40 -23.40
N ARG A 62 6.18 -23.10 -22.35
CA ARG A 62 5.29 -23.61 -21.29
C ARG A 62 4.59 -22.49 -20.53
N GLU A 63 5.30 -21.41 -20.19
CA GLU A 63 4.71 -20.25 -19.52
C GLU A 63 3.72 -19.51 -20.44
N VAL A 64 4.04 -19.38 -21.73
CA VAL A 64 3.15 -18.77 -22.72
C VAL A 64 1.86 -19.57 -22.85
N VAL A 65 1.95 -20.89 -23.02
CA VAL A 65 0.78 -21.78 -23.09
C VAL A 65 -0.05 -21.71 -21.81
N ASN A 66 0.58 -21.76 -20.63
CA ASN A 66 -0.12 -21.67 -19.35
C ASN A 66 -0.87 -20.33 -19.18
N LEU A 67 -0.28 -19.22 -19.64
CA LEU A 67 -0.92 -17.91 -19.59
C LEU A 67 -2.09 -17.81 -20.58
N PHE A 68 -1.97 -18.37 -21.78
CA PHE A 68 -3.10 -18.45 -22.72
C PHE A 68 -4.27 -19.29 -22.17
N LEU A 69 -3.97 -20.44 -21.53
CA LEU A 69 -4.99 -21.23 -20.84
C LEU A 69 -5.62 -20.39 -19.71
N TYR A 70 -4.82 -19.70 -18.90
CA TYR A 70 -5.32 -18.83 -17.83
C TYR A 70 -6.32 -17.77 -18.31
N PHE A 71 -6.12 -17.22 -19.50
CA PHE A 71 -7.03 -16.23 -20.07
C PHE A 71 -8.33 -16.80 -20.65
N THR A 72 -8.36 -18.08 -20.99
CA THR A 72 -9.43 -18.65 -21.83
C THR A 72 -10.30 -19.68 -21.13
N VAL A 73 -9.78 -20.38 -20.11
CA VAL A 73 -10.48 -21.51 -19.47
C VAL A 73 -10.99 -21.18 -18.07
N ASN A 74 -12.05 -21.86 -17.65
CA ASN A 74 -12.62 -21.79 -16.31
C ASN A 74 -12.96 -23.22 -15.82
N PRO A 75 -12.42 -23.70 -14.69
CA PRO A 75 -11.60 -22.99 -13.69
C PRO A 75 -10.21 -22.61 -14.20
N LYS A 76 -9.71 -21.46 -13.74
CA LYS A 76 -8.39 -20.96 -14.12
C LYS A 76 -7.27 -21.85 -13.55
N PRO A 77 -6.28 -22.26 -14.36
CA PRO A 77 -5.14 -23.04 -13.88
C PRO A 77 -4.24 -22.22 -12.95
N SER A 78 -3.56 -22.90 -12.02
CA SER A 78 -2.51 -22.29 -11.21
C SER A 78 -1.31 -21.92 -12.07
N ILE A 79 -0.80 -20.70 -11.90
CA ILE A 79 0.33 -20.17 -12.65
C ILE A 79 1.37 -19.55 -11.72
N GLY A 80 2.64 -19.53 -12.15
CA GLY A 80 3.77 -18.99 -11.37
C GLY A 80 3.89 -17.47 -11.39
N PHE A 81 2.82 -16.75 -11.77
CA PHE A 81 2.81 -15.29 -11.89
C PHE A 81 1.72 -14.69 -11.02
N ASN A 82 2.00 -13.53 -10.44
CA ASN A 82 1.05 -12.82 -9.60
C ASN A 82 -0.10 -12.26 -10.46
N ASP A 83 -1.30 -12.74 -10.19
CA ASP A 83 -2.54 -12.35 -10.84
C ASP A 83 -3.39 -11.39 -9.99
N ASN A 84 -2.90 -11.00 -8.81
CA ASN A 84 -3.55 -9.99 -7.99
C ASN A 84 -3.38 -8.61 -8.67
N PRO A 85 -4.49 -7.92 -9.01
CA PRO A 85 -4.44 -6.56 -9.51
C PRO A 85 -3.54 -5.71 -8.61
N ARG A 86 -2.66 -4.90 -9.21
CA ARG A 86 -2.24 -3.69 -8.48
C ARG A 86 -3.53 -2.95 -8.18
N CYS A 87 -3.72 -2.46 -6.95
CA CYS A 87 -4.85 -1.57 -6.65
C CYS A 87 -4.72 -0.31 -7.52
N SER A 88 -5.19 -0.40 -8.75
CA SER A 88 -5.25 0.65 -9.76
C SER A 88 -6.67 0.79 -10.31
N VAL A 89 -7.64 0.09 -9.72
CA VAL A 89 -9.07 0.26 -10.01
C VAL A 89 -9.69 1.37 -9.15
N ALA A 90 -9.03 1.78 -8.06
CA ALA A 90 -9.56 2.77 -7.13
C ALA A 90 -8.79 4.09 -7.24
N GLY A 91 -9.15 4.95 -8.20
CA GLY A 91 -8.73 6.37 -8.24
C GLY A 91 -7.23 6.67 -8.09
N LYS A 92 -6.92 7.95 -7.87
CA LYS A 92 -5.58 8.39 -7.40
C LYS A 92 -5.49 8.17 -5.90
N GLU A 93 -4.34 7.72 -5.41
CA GLU A 93 -4.10 7.64 -3.96
C GLU A 93 -4.15 9.01 -3.32
N LEU A 94 -4.88 9.10 -2.20
CA LEU A 94 -5.06 10.30 -1.41
C LEU A 94 -4.55 10.05 0.01
N VAL A 95 -4.09 11.12 0.65
CA VAL A 95 -3.58 11.10 2.01
C VAL A 95 -4.25 12.22 2.78
N VAL A 96 -4.85 11.90 3.92
CA VAL A 96 -5.30 12.89 4.89
C VAL A 96 -4.36 12.87 6.08
N SER A 97 -3.71 14.00 6.36
CA SER A 97 -2.80 14.17 7.49
C SER A 97 -3.52 14.97 8.58
N ARG A 98 -3.57 14.45 9.81
CA ARG A 98 -4.42 15.00 10.88
C ARG A 98 -3.73 16.00 11.81
N PHE A 99 -2.42 16.15 11.73
CA PHE A 99 -1.63 17.02 12.61
C PHE A 99 -1.06 18.22 11.87
N GLN A 100 -0.93 19.34 12.57
CA GLN A 100 -0.34 20.56 12.01
C GLN A 100 1.12 20.74 12.40
N ARG A 101 1.61 19.98 13.39
CA ARG A 101 2.98 20.04 13.90
C ARG A 101 3.48 18.65 14.25
N ILE A 102 4.80 18.53 14.34
CA ILE A 102 5.51 17.31 14.70
C ILE A 102 6.45 17.66 15.85
N ASP A 103 6.52 16.76 16.83
CA ASP A 103 7.36 16.89 18.02
C ASP A 103 7.93 15.52 18.43
N GLY A 104 8.74 15.46 19.49
CA GLY A 104 9.26 14.23 20.11
C GLY A 104 9.19 14.32 21.65
N ARG A 105 9.13 13.23 22.41
CA ARG A 105 9.27 11.80 22.07
C ARG A 105 7.98 11.02 22.39
N TRP A 106 7.69 9.98 21.61
CA TRP A 106 6.57 9.06 21.85
C TRP A 106 7.03 7.63 22.03
N GLY A 107 6.70 7.05 23.19
CA GLY A 107 7.20 5.75 23.62
C GLY A 107 6.22 4.59 23.38
N TYR A 108 6.77 3.37 23.41
CA TYR A 108 6.02 2.14 23.13
C TYR A 108 6.23 1.08 24.22
N SER A 109 5.14 0.65 24.85
CA SER A 109 5.14 -0.39 25.90
C SER A 109 4.30 -1.63 25.54
N GLY A 110 3.90 -1.76 24.27
CA GLY A 110 2.99 -2.81 23.79
C GLY A 110 1.51 -2.40 23.75
N THR A 111 1.19 -1.20 24.22
CA THR A 111 -0.14 -0.58 24.11
C THR A 111 -0.31 -0.02 22.68
N PRO A 112 -1.37 -0.37 21.93
CA PRO A 112 -1.62 0.21 20.61
C PRO A 112 -2.04 1.68 20.68
N ASP A 113 -1.55 2.47 19.73
CA ASP A 113 -2.07 3.79 19.42
C ASP A 113 -3.41 3.65 18.68
N ARG A 114 -4.43 4.41 19.12
CA ARG A 114 -5.78 4.31 18.55
C ARG A 114 -6.45 5.65 18.37
N ILE A 115 -7.12 5.82 17.23
CA ILE A 115 -7.96 6.99 16.94
C ILE A 115 -9.24 6.55 16.23
N LYS A 116 -10.39 7.13 16.60
CA LYS A 116 -11.65 6.91 15.87
C LYS A 116 -11.74 7.86 14.71
N PHE A 117 -12.26 7.38 13.58
CA PHE A 117 -12.57 8.21 12.43
C PHE A 117 -13.92 7.86 11.81
N THR A 118 -14.53 8.85 11.16
CA THR A 118 -15.74 8.73 10.36
C THR A 118 -15.59 9.60 9.13
N VAL A 119 -16.20 9.20 8.02
CA VAL A 119 -16.18 9.93 6.75
C VAL A 119 -17.58 10.20 6.26
N ASP A 120 -17.74 11.25 5.45
CA ASP A 120 -19.01 11.61 4.80
C ASP A 120 -19.20 10.94 3.43
N ARG A 121 -18.14 10.37 2.86
CA ARG A 121 -18.13 9.70 1.56
C ARG A 121 -17.48 8.33 1.66
N LYS A 122 -17.95 7.38 0.84
CA LYS A 122 -17.37 6.03 0.79
C LYS A 122 -15.94 6.14 0.31
N ILE A 123 -15.02 5.53 1.05
CA ILE A 123 -13.60 5.44 0.70
C ILE A 123 -13.09 4.02 0.89
N TYR A 124 -11.92 3.75 0.33
CA TYR A 124 -11.19 2.51 0.53
C TYR A 124 -9.84 2.82 1.16
N VAL A 125 -9.67 2.49 2.44
CA VAL A 125 -8.42 2.74 3.17
C VAL A 125 -7.41 1.66 2.82
N VAL A 126 -6.24 2.07 2.36
CA VAL A 126 -5.16 1.14 1.97
C VAL A 126 -4.11 0.96 3.08
N GLY A 127 -4.02 1.92 3.99
CA GLY A 127 -2.98 1.91 5.00
C GLY A 127 -2.93 3.19 5.81
N PHE A 128 -1.90 3.27 6.64
CA PHE A 128 -1.60 4.43 7.47
C PHE A 128 -0.20 4.94 7.16
N GLY A 129 0.00 6.25 7.34
CA GLY A 129 1.33 6.80 7.59
C GLY A 129 1.55 6.85 9.10
N LEU A 130 2.70 6.38 9.55
CA LEU A 130 3.11 6.33 10.96
C LEU A 130 4.38 7.15 11.16
N TYR A 131 4.55 7.82 12.29
CA TYR A 131 5.85 8.45 12.60
C TYR A 131 6.88 7.40 13.00
N GLY A 132 8.12 7.60 12.56
CA GLY A 132 9.28 6.76 12.89
C GLY A 132 10.18 7.35 13.98
N ALA A 133 11.31 6.70 14.21
CA ALA A 133 12.27 7.01 15.26
C ALA A 133 12.79 8.45 15.15
N ILE A 134 13.09 9.06 16.29
CA ILE A 134 13.74 10.39 16.34
C ILE A 134 15.22 10.36 15.93
N HIS A 135 15.84 9.18 15.88
CA HIS A 135 17.27 8.99 15.61
C HIS A 135 17.54 7.77 14.73
N GLY A 136 18.39 7.97 13.71
CA GLY A 136 19.01 6.93 12.88
C GLY A 136 18.03 6.14 12.02
N PRO A 137 18.54 5.27 11.14
CA PRO A 137 17.70 4.26 10.55
C PRO A 137 17.26 3.27 11.63
N HIS A 138 15.96 3.06 11.78
CA HIS A 138 15.39 2.10 12.73
C HIS A 138 14.26 1.32 12.08
N GLU A 139 14.19 0.02 12.36
CA GLU A 139 13.09 -0.83 11.94
C GLU A 139 12.09 -0.99 13.08
N TYR A 140 10.83 -0.62 12.83
CA TYR A 140 9.72 -0.95 13.74
C TYR A 140 9.05 -2.23 13.28
N GLN A 141 8.75 -3.11 14.23
CA GLN A 141 7.67 -4.08 14.04
C GLN A 141 6.35 -3.41 14.39
N CYS A 142 5.32 -3.61 13.58
CA CYS A 142 4.01 -3.05 13.85
C CYS A 142 2.86 -3.95 13.41
N THR A 143 1.77 -3.86 14.16
CA THR A 143 0.48 -4.45 13.80
C THR A 143 -0.50 -3.31 13.56
N ILE A 144 -1.03 -3.20 12.34
CA ILE A 144 -2.08 -2.23 12.01
C ILE A 144 -3.43 -2.92 11.88
N GLN A 145 -4.50 -2.25 12.32
CA GLN A 145 -5.87 -2.73 12.24
C GLN A 145 -6.85 -1.60 11.90
N ILE A 146 -7.93 -1.97 11.21
CA ILE A 146 -9.17 -1.18 11.16
C ILE A 146 -10.26 -2.00 11.86
N ILE A 147 -10.91 -1.39 12.85
CA ILE A 147 -11.90 -2.04 13.69
C ILE A 147 -13.23 -1.29 13.57
N HIS A 148 -14.33 -2.01 13.36
CA HIS A 148 -15.66 -1.41 13.37
C HIS A 148 -16.06 -1.02 14.81
N CYS A 149 -16.24 0.27 15.10
CA CYS A 149 -16.39 0.75 16.48
C CYS A 149 -17.64 0.20 17.18
N GLY A 150 -18.76 0.03 16.45
CA GLY A 150 -20.02 -0.44 17.02
C GLY A 150 -20.07 -1.94 17.33
N THR A 151 -19.22 -2.75 16.68
CA THR A 151 -19.27 -4.22 16.79
C THR A 151 -17.98 -4.81 17.36
N GLY A 152 -16.89 -4.04 17.42
CA GLY A 152 -15.57 -4.52 17.81
C GLY A 152 -14.90 -5.44 16.77
N LYS A 153 -15.54 -5.70 15.63
CA LYS A 153 -15.00 -6.59 14.59
C LYS A 153 -13.78 -5.95 13.93
N VAL A 154 -12.66 -6.68 13.91
CA VAL A 154 -11.49 -6.35 13.10
C VAL A 154 -11.82 -6.60 11.62
N LEU A 155 -11.80 -5.54 10.81
CA LEU A 155 -12.11 -5.60 9.39
C LEU A 155 -10.87 -5.93 8.55
N ALA A 156 -9.71 -5.46 8.99
CA ALA A 156 -8.43 -5.80 8.41
C ALA A 156 -7.34 -5.74 9.48
N GLN A 157 -6.32 -6.57 9.29
CA GLN A 157 -5.10 -6.58 10.08
C GLN A 157 -3.91 -6.82 9.16
N ASN A 158 -2.78 -6.20 9.46
CA ASN A 158 -1.50 -6.61 8.90
C ASN A 158 -0.40 -6.49 9.95
N ASP A 159 0.35 -7.58 10.12
CA ASP A 159 1.57 -7.65 10.92
C ASP A 159 2.75 -7.45 9.97
N THR A 160 3.47 -6.33 10.14
CA THR A 160 4.49 -5.88 9.18
C THR A 160 5.61 -5.14 9.89
N SER A 161 6.68 -4.80 9.17
CA SER A 161 7.68 -3.84 9.62
C SER A 161 7.80 -2.67 8.66
N PHE A 162 8.41 -1.58 9.13
CA PHE A 162 8.86 -0.49 8.29
C PHE A 162 10.19 0.06 8.81
N VAL A 163 11.01 0.57 7.89
CA VAL A 163 12.26 1.26 8.21
C VAL A 163 12.02 2.75 8.08
N CYS A 164 12.42 3.50 9.10
CA CYS A 164 12.51 4.96 9.10
C CYS A 164 13.98 5.37 9.13
N ASP A 165 14.29 6.62 8.78
CA ASP A 165 15.65 7.16 8.66
C ASP A 165 16.03 8.15 9.78
N GLY A 166 15.14 8.36 10.74
CA GLY A 166 15.29 9.35 11.81
C GLY A 166 14.61 10.69 11.50
N SER A 167 14.18 10.91 10.26
CA SER A 167 13.46 12.12 9.88
C SER A 167 12.06 12.14 10.46
N SER A 168 11.45 13.33 10.49
CA SER A 168 10.06 13.52 10.89
C SER A 168 9.04 13.09 9.83
N SER A 169 9.49 12.50 8.72
CA SER A 169 8.63 12.00 7.65
C SER A 169 7.80 10.80 8.12
N THR A 170 6.61 10.64 7.55
CA THR A 170 5.75 9.48 7.82
C THR A 170 6.20 8.26 7.01
N CYS A 171 6.14 7.10 7.64
CA CYS A 171 6.39 5.81 7.01
C CYS A 171 5.07 5.12 6.68
N ARG A 172 4.89 4.76 5.42
CA ARG A 172 3.71 4.03 4.97
C ARG A 172 3.72 2.58 5.48
N VAL A 173 2.58 2.15 6.00
CA VAL A 173 2.25 0.74 6.25
C VAL A 173 0.89 0.42 5.64
N SER A 174 0.77 -0.71 4.96
CA SER A 174 -0.42 -1.04 4.14
C SER A 174 -1.12 -2.31 4.61
N PHE A 175 -2.44 -2.35 4.44
CA PHE A 175 -3.22 -3.58 4.52
C PHE A 175 -2.98 -4.46 3.29
N ARG A 176 -3.33 -5.74 3.39
CA ARG A 176 -3.24 -6.68 2.26
C ARG A 176 -4.20 -6.30 1.13
N GLU A 177 -5.37 -5.82 1.50
CA GLU A 177 -6.42 -5.36 0.59
C GLU A 177 -7.01 -4.04 1.11
N PRO A 178 -7.50 -3.15 0.23
CA PRO A 178 -8.18 -1.93 0.66
C PRO A 178 -9.43 -2.25 1.48
N VAL A 179 -9.64 -1.50 2.55
CA VAL A 179 -10.77 -1.67 3.47
C VAL A 179 -11.86 -0.68 3.12
N GLU A 180 -13.04 -1.17 2.77
CA GLU A 180 -14.19 -0.30 2.53
C GLU A 180 -14.64 0.38 3.82
N ILE A 181 -14.74 1.71 3.78
CA ILE A 181 -15.22 2.55 4.87
C ILE A 181 -16.54 3.18 4.42
N THR A 182 -17.61 2.84 5.13
CA THR A 182 -18.96 3.32 4.85
C THR A 182 -19.18 4.72 5.44
N PRO A 183 -19.82 5.65 4.70
CA PRO A 183 -20.19 6.96 5.22
C PRO A 183 -20.97 6.87 6.53
N GLY A 184 -20.68 7.79 7.47
CA GLY A 184 -21.40 7.90 8.74
C GLY A 184 -21.13 6.79 9.76
N VAL A 185 -20.38 5.74 9.39
CA VAL A 185 -19.97 4.67 10.31
C VAL A 185 -18.64 5.04 10.97
N THR A 186 -18.55 4.81 12.28
CA THR A 186 -17.32 5.06 13.03
C THR A 186 -16.42 3.82 13.08
N TYR A 187 -15.16 4.02 12.72
CA TYR A 187 -14.11 3.01 12.75
C TYR A 187 -12.99 3.43 13.69
N ILE A 188 -12.20 2.48 14.15
CA ILE A 188 -10.99 2.70 14.93
C ILE A 188 -9.80 2.33 14.05
N ALA A 189 -8.93 3.30 13.78
CA ALA A 189 -7.58 3.04 13.28
C ALA A 189 -6.69 2.68 14.48
N SER A 190 -6.00 1.56 14.40
CA SER A 190 -5.15 1.05 15.49
C SER A 190 -3.78 0.67 14.93
N ALA A 191 -2.72 1.09 15.61
CA ALA A 191 -1.35 0.74 15.28
C ALA A 191 -0.60 0.37 16.56
N CYS A 192 -0.12 -0.86 16.67
CA CYS A 192 0.74 -1.30 17.77
C CYS A 192 2.18 -1.33 17.26
N LEU A 193 3.01 -0.38 17.67
CA LEU A 193 4.42 -0.32 17.28
C LEU A 193 5.29 -0.92 18.39
N LYS A 194 6.40 -1.55 17.97
CA LYS A 194 7.48 -2.03 18.84
C LYS A 194 8.79 -1.52 18.27
N GLY A 195 9.48 -0.70 19.06
CA GLY A 195 10.74 -0.07 18.69
C GLY A 195 11.08 1.07 19.63
N MET A 196 12.07 1.88 19.24
CA MET A 196 12.53 3.04 20.00
C MET A 196 11.49 4.17 20.04
N ASP A 197 11.76 5.23 20.81
CA ASP A 197 10.93 6.43 20.82
C ASP A 197 10.85 7.07 19.42
N SER A 198 9.65 7.45 19.02
CA SER A 198 9.38 8.09 17.73
C SER A 198 9.09 9.58 17.85
N HIS A 199 9.02 10.25 16.70
CA HIS A 199 8.26 11.50 16.58
C HIS A 199 6.77 11.25 16.84
N TYR A 200 6.02 12.30 17.13
CA TYR A 200 4.56 12.29 17.18
C TYR A 200 3.99 13.60 16.64
N GLY A 201 2.71 13.58 16.30
CA GLY A 201 2.02 14.76 15.82
C GLY A 201 1.38 15.52 16.95
N THR A 202 1.29 16.84 16.79
CA THR A 202 0.59 17.75 17.71
C THR A 202 -0.32 18.70 16.95
N LYS A 203 -1.21 19.39 17.68
CA LYS A 203 -2.23 20.29 17.12
C LYS A 203 -3.13 19.57 16.10
N GLY A 204 -3.62 18.40 16.50
CA GLY A 204 -4.46 17.58 15.67
C GLY A 204 -5.83 18.20 15.40
N LEU A 205 -6.32 17.99 14.18
CA LEU A 205 -7.57 18.54 13.69
C LEU A 205 -8.70 17.53 13.85
N ARG A 206 -9.74 17.94 14.57
CA ARG A 206 -10.96 17.14 14.78
C ARG A 206 -11.74 16.88 13.48
N ARG A 207 -11.74 17.84 12.56
CA ARG A 207 -12.44 17.78 11.27
C ARG A 207 -11.52 18.27 10.18
N ILE A 208 -11.40 17.49 9.10
CA ILE A 208 -10.58 17.84 7.94
C ILE A 208 -11.41 17.64 6.67
N VAL A 209 -11.53 18.70 5.88
CA VAL A 209 -12.12 18.63 4.54
C VAL A 209 -11.00 18.41 3.54
N HIS A 210 -10.80 17.17 3.11
CA HIS A 210 -9.81 16.82 2.11
C HIS A 210 -10.39 17.04 0.71
N GLN A 211 -9.78 17.95 -0.05
CA GLN A 211 -10.17 18.25 -1.43
C GLN A 211 -9.09 17.76 -2.39
N SER A 212 -9.49 16.97 -3.39
CA SER A 212 -8.59 16.51 -4.44
C SER A 212 -9.26 16.61 -5.80
N ALA A 213 -8.56 17.17 -6.78
CA ALA A 213 -9.06 17.30 -8.15
C ALA A 213 -9.49 15.95 -8.76
N SER A 214 -8.84 14.85 -8.36
CA SER A 214 -9.15 13.50 -8.84
C SER A 214 -10.04 12.69 -7.89
N GLY A 215 -10.30 13.17 -6.67
CA GLY A 215 -11.02 12.42 -5.64
C GLY A 215 -12.27 13.10 -5.09
N GLY A 216 -12.59 14.29 -5.59
CA GLY A 216 -13.64 15.14 -5.05
C GLY A 216 -13.33 15.58 -3.61
N VAL A 217 -14.39 15.80 -2.84
CA VAL A 217 -14.32 16.25 -1.45
C VAL A 217 -14.67 15.08 -0.53
N VAL A 218 -13.85 14.85 0.49
CA VAL A 218 -14.11 13.91 1.57
C VAL A 218 -13.84 14.61 2.90
N THR A 219 -14.81 14.60 3.80
CA THR A 219 -14.60 15.08 5.17
C THR A 219 -14.26 13.93 6.08
N PHE A 220 -13.13 14.02 6.77
CA PHE A 220 -12.77 13.17 7.90
C PHE A 220 -13.14 13.84 9.22
N GLN A 221 -13.75 13.07 10.11
CA GLN A 221 -14.03 13.45 11.48
C GLN A 221 -13.28 12.50 12.42
N PHE A 222 -12.34 13.04 13.20
CA PHE A 222 -11.58 12.29 14.20
C PHE A 222 -12.18 12.47 15.59
N THR A 223 -12.26 11.38 16.35
CA THR A 223 -12.74 11.39 17.74
C THR A 223 -11.89 10.49 18.62
N TYR A 224 -11.92 10.76 19.93
CA TYR A 224 -11.11 10.03 20.90
C TYR A 224 -11.51 8.55 21.00
N ALA A 225 -10.52 7.66 20.98
CA ALA A 225 -10.69 6.23 21.22
C ALA A 225 -10.40 5.92 22.69
N ALA A 226 -11.41 5.90 23.55
CA ALA A 226 -11.21 5.71 24.99
C ALA A 226 -10.50 4.38 25.35
N GLY A 227 -9.66 4.43 26.38
CA GLY A 227 -8.96 3.28 26.95
C GLY A 227 -7.61 2.99 26.30
N ASN A 228 -7.46 1.80 25.73
CA ASN A 228 -6.21 1.24 25.22
C ASN A 228 -5.73 1.94 23.92
N ASN A 229 -5.14 3.14 24.05
CA ASN A 229 -4.77 4.03 22.93
C ASN A 229 -3.35 4.60 23.00
N ASN A 230 -2.52 4.15 23.95
CA ASN A 230 -1.14 4.60 24.16
C ASN A 230 -0.96 6.13 24.30
N GLY A 231 -2.01 6.85 24.71
CA GLY A 231 -2.02 8.31 24.82
C GLY A 231 -2.44 9.03 23.54
N THR A 232 -2.61 8.33 22.42
CA THR A 232 -3.02 8.95 21.15
C THR A 232 -4.43 9.53 21.30
N SER A 233 -4.57 10.80 20.95
CA SER A 233 -5.80 11.60 21.06
C SER A 233 -6.13 12.27 19.74
N VAL A 234 -7.19 13.11 19.72
CA VAL A 234 -7.49 13.93 18.55
C VAL A 234 -6.39 14.97 18.35
N GLU A 235 -5.83 15.47 19.44
CA GLU A 235 -4.88 16.58 19.49
C GLU A 235 -3.43 16.13 19.29
N ASP A 236 -3.05 14.93 19.78
CA ASP A 236 -1.65 14.48 19.81
C ASP A 236 -1.49 12.97 19.55
N GLY A 237 -0.30 12.55 19.13
CA GLY A 237 0.14 11.15 19.12
C GLY A 237 0.45 10.56 17.73
N GLN A 238 0.15 9.28 17.56
CA GLN A 238 0.46 8.49 16.36
C GLN A 238 -0.68 8.43 15.35
N ILE A 239 -0.46 7.70 14.25
CA ILE A 239 -1.39 7.60 13.11
C ILE A 239 -1.65 9.00 12.53
N PRO A 240 -0.60 9.71 12.07
CA PRO A 240 -0.76 11.01 11.44
C PRO A 240 -1.58 10.96 10.17
N GLU A 241 -1.55 9.84 9.43
CA GLU A 241 -2.09 9.77 8.08
C GLU A 241 -2.98 8.56 7.85
N ILE A 242 -4.11 8.79 7.18
CA ILE A 242 -4.90 7.73 6.55
C ILE A 242 -4.69 7.84 5.05
N ILE A 243 -4.28 6.73 4.45
CA ILE A 243 -4.04 6.61 3.01
C ILE A 243 -5.24 5.89 2.40
N PHE A 244 -5.85 6.46 1.37
CA PHE A 244 -7.11 5.96 0.85
C PHE A 244 -7.34 6.26 -0.63
N TYR A 245 -8.34 5.60 -1.18
CA TYR A 245 -8.90 5.89 -2.49
C TYR A 245 -10.36 6.32 -2.37
N THR A 246 -10.82 7.05 -3.39
CA THR A 246 -12.25 7.33 -3.62
C THR A 246 -12.65 6.64 -4.92
N ASN A 247 -13.93 6.26 -5.04
CA ASN A 247 -14.43 5.85 -6.35
C ASN A 247 -14.45 7.06 -7.27
N ASN A 248 -13.92 6.90 -8.48
CA ASN A 248 -14.18 7.84 -9.56
C ASN A 248 -15.69 7.79 -9.80
N SER A 249 -16.37 8.88 -9.46
CA SER A 249 -17.73 9.16 -9.90
C SER A 249 -17.78 9.35 -11.41
#